data_AF-A0AAV5JDH4-F1
#
_entry.id   AF-A0AAV5JDH4-F1
#
_cell.length_a   1.000
_cell.length_b   1.000
_cell.length_c   1.000
_cell.angle_alpha   90.00
_cell.angle_beta   90.00
_cell.angle_gamma   90.00
#
_symmetry.space_group_name_H-M   'P 1'
#
loop_
_entity.id
_entity.type
_entity.pdbx_description
1 polymer ?
#
loop_
_entity_poly.entity_id
_entity_poly.type
_entity_poly.pdbx_seq_one_letter_code
_entity_poly.pdbx_strand_id
1 'polypeptide(L)' 'MFHSADFDQGHTLSCTTFNGPCHSKNSKICRELIECWGVVRKGKQEERQDAPKGTVLERFKKDRNMLSMVGIANASE' A
#
# COMPACT_ATOMS: atom_id res chain seq x y z
N MET A 1 -0.94 -7.93 8.57
CA MET A 1 -1.96 -6.89 8.28
C MET A 1 -2.25 -6.93 6.80
N PHE A 2 -3.52 -6.86 6.42
CA PHE A 2 -3.97 -6.90 5.02
C PHE A 2 -5.04 -5.83 4.79
N HIS A 3 -5.10 -5.29 3.58
CA HIS A 3 -6.15 -4.40 3.07
C HIS A 3 -6.60 -4.86 1.69
N SER A 4 -7.89 -4.73 1.42
CA SER A 4 -8.47 -4.87 0.09
C SER A 4 -7.89 -3.80 -0.86
N ALA A 5 -7.95 -4.08 -2.16
CA ALA A 5 -7.35 -3.24 -3.20
C ALA A 5 -8.02 -1.85 -3.36
N ASP A 6 -9.26 -1.75 -2.89
CA ASP A 6 -10.08 -0.54 -2.79
C ASP A 6 -9.94 0.18 -1.44
N PHE A 7 -9.17 -0.40 -0.50
CA PHE A 7 -8.84 0.17 0.81
C PHE A 7 -10.05 0.45 1.72
N ASP A 8 -11.18 -0.23 1.48
CA ASP A 8 -12.40 -0.11 2.28
C ASP A 8 -12.44 -1.13 3.43
N GLN A 9 -11.69 -2.23 3.32
CA GLN A 9 -11.71 -3.36 4.24
C GLN A 9 -10.31 -3.89 4.49
N GLY A 10 -10.08 -4.40 5.68
CA GLY A 10 -8.82 -5.03 6.02
C GLY A 10 -8.91 -5.97 7.20
N HIS A 11 -7.78 -6.60 7.52
CA HIS A 11 -7.65 -7.42 8.69
C HIS A 11 -6.27 -7.34 9.35
N THR A 12 -6.28 -7.43 10.66
CA THR A 12 -5.08 -7.64 11.48
C THR A 12 -5.20 -8.98 12.18
N LEU A 13 -4.18 -9.81 12.02
CA LEU A 13 -4.09 -11.14 12.62
C LEU A 13 -2.74 -11.26 13.31
N SER A 14 -2.63 -12.20 14.25
CA SER A 14 -1.33 -12.60 14.77
C SER A 14 -0.47 -13.15 13.62
N CYS A 15 0.83 -12.89 13.66
CA CYS A 15 1.75 -13.41 12.64
C CYS A 15 3.06 -13.89 13.28
N THR A 16 3.63 -14.96 12.71
CA THR A 16 4.87 -15.57 13.20
C THR A 16 6.11 -14.77 12.80
N THR A 17 6.12 -14.16 11.61
CA THR A 17 7.25 -13.38 11.09
C THR A 17 7.72 -12.28 12.05
N PHE A 18 6.77 -11.62 12.71
CA PHE A 18 7.06 -10.56 13.69
C PHE A 18 6.71 -10.95 15.13
N ASN A 19 6.28 -12.21 15.34
CA ASN A 19 5.73 -12.71 16.60
C ASN A 19 4.71 -11.73 17.25
N GLY A 20 3.89 -11.10 16.39
CA GLY A 20 3.04 -9.98 16.78
C GLY A 20 1.59 -10.42 17.02
N PRO A 21 0.89 -9.81 18.00
CA PRO A 21 -0.55 -10.03 18.19
C PRO A 21 -1.38 -9.30 17.12
N CYS A 22 -2.70 -9.50 17.16
CA CYS A 22 -3.64 -8.62 16.46
C CYS A 22 -3.49 -7.18 16.96
N HIS A 23 -3.21 -6.23 16.06
CA HIS A 23 -2.95 -4.82 16.41
C HIS A 23 -4.21 -3.97 16.56
N SER A 24 -5.38 -4.59 16.68
CA SER A 24 -6.65 -3.90 16.89
C SER A 24 -7.59 -4.78 17.72
N LYS A 25 -8.63 -4.18 18.28
CA LYS A 25 -9.62 -4.89 19.13
C LYS A 25 -10.36 -5.99 18.35
N ASN A 26 -10.63 -5.76 17.06
CA ASN A 26 -11.34 -6.68 16.19
C ASN A 26 -10.44 -7.03 15.00
N SER A 27 -10.38 -8.31 14.61
CA SER A 27 -9.53 -8.73 13.50
C SER A 27 -9.90 -8.06 12.17
N LYS A 28 -11.19 -7.75 11.95
CA LYS A 28 -11.67 -6.97 10.80
C LYS A 28 -11.59 -5.47 11.10
N ILE A 29 -11.07 -4.71 10.14
CA ILE A 29 -10.90 -3.27 10.25
C ILE A 29 -11.45 -2.56 9.00
N CYS A 30 -12.01 -1.37 9.20
CA CYS A 30 -12.31 -0.38 8.16
C CYS A 30 -11.51 0.88 8.53
N ARG A 31 -10.74 1.44 7.58
CA ARG A 31 -9.87 2.59 7.85
C ARG A 31 -10.42 3.83 7.17
N GLU A 32 -10.46 4.92 7.92
CA GLU A 32 -10.83 6.23 7.39
C GLU A 32 -9.70 6.86 6.57
N LEU A 33 -8.45 6.63 6.97
CA LEU A 33 -7.26 7.22 6.35
C LEU A 33 -6.06 6.26 6.41
N ILE A 34 -5.25 6.26 5.36
CA ILE A 34 -3.95 5.59 5.30
C ILE A 34 -2.91 6.60 4.83
N GLU A 35 -1.91 6.88 5.66
CA GLU A 35 -0.77 7.73 5.32
C GLU A 35 0.48 6.89 5.07
N CYS A 36 1.28 7.26 4.07
CA CYS A 36 2.54 6.59 3.75
C CYS A 36 3.63 7.62 3.50
N TRP A 37 4.75 7.47 4.18
CA TRP A 37 5.85 8.43 4.18
C TRP A 37 7.06 7.86 3.44
N GLY A 38 7.53 8.59 2.42
CA GLY A 38 8.79 8.29 1.75
C GLY A 38 9.95 8.96 2.50
N VAL A 39 10.90 8.17 3.01
CA VAL A 39 12.09 8.72 3.67
C VAL A 39 13.13 9.08 2.60
N VAL A 40 13.53 10.35 2.54
CA VAL A 40 14.56 10.85 1.62
C VAL A 40 15.81 11.20 2.41
N ARG A 41 16.98 10.72 1.97
CA ARG A 41 18.27 11.10 2.57
C ARG A 41 18.62 12.54 2.17
N LYS A 42 19.05 13.33 3.16
CA LYS A 42 19.49 14.72 2.99
C LYS A 42 20.59 14.80 1.90
N GLY A 43 20.46 15.73 0.96
CA GLY A 43 21.40 15.91 -0.17
C GLY A 43 21.01 15.23 -1.49
N LYS A 44 19.98 14.36 -1.52
CA LYS A 44 19.41 13.80 -2.77
C LYS A 44 18.03 14.37 -3.13
N GLN A 45 17.62 15.44 -2.46
CA GLN A 45 16.28 16.01 -2.60
C GLN A 45 16.09 16.75 -3.93
N GLU A 46 17.17 17.29 -4.51
CA GLU A 46 17.11 18.04 -5.77
C GLU A 46 17.16 17.15 -7.03
N GLU A 47 17.68 15.93 -6.93
CA GLU A 47 17.82 15.02 -8.09
C GLU A 47 16.59 14.14 -8.37
N ARG A 48 15.65 13.98 -7.42
CA ARG A 48 14.52 13.06 -7.60
C ARG A 48 13.25 13.78 -8.01
N GLN A 49 13.13 14.07 -9.31
CA GLN A 49 11.83 14.41 -9.92
C GLN A 49 10.78 13.28 -9.75
N ASP A 50 11.24 12.06 -9.45
CA ASP A 50 10.43 10.86 -9.18
C ASP A 50 10.03 10.67 -7.71
N ALA A 51 10.04 11.73 -6.89
CA ALA A 51 9.43 11.63 -5.58
C ALA A 51 7.95 11.19 -5.72
N PRO A 52 7.45 10.21 -4.92
CA PRO A 52 6.09 9.73 -5.06
C PRO A 52 5.09 10.87 -4.86
N LYS A 53 4.40 11.29 -5.93
CA LYS A 53 3.33 12.30 -5.89
C LYS A 53 1.97 11.60 -5.77
N GLY A 54 0.99 12.33 -5.24
CA GLY A 54 -0.39 11.84 -5.09
C GLY A 54 -0.58 10.83 -3.94
N THR A 55 -1.80 10.32 -3.82
CA THR A 55 -2.19 9.37 -2.77
C THR A 55 -1.73 7.95 -3.08
N VAL A 56 -1.70 7.08 -2.06
CA VAL A 56 -1.39 5.65 -2.23
C VAL A 56 -2.38 4.99 -3.20
N LEU A 57 -3.66 5.33 -3.10
CA LEU A 57 -4.71 4.81 -3.96
C LEU A 57 -4.52 5.20 -5.43
N GLU A 58 -4.18 6.46 -5.70
CA GLU A 58 -3.91 6.95 -7.06
C GLU A 58 -2.75 6.19 -7.70
N ARG A 59 -1.68 5.94 -6.94
CA ARG A 59 -0.54 5.17 -7.43
C ARG A 59 -0.91 3.71 -7.70
N PHE A 60 -1.63 3.07 -6.78
CA PHE A 60 -2.10 1.70 -6.98
C PHE A 60 -2.96 1.57 -8.25
N LYS A 61 -3.87 2.52 -8.48
CA LYS A 61 -4.69 2.56 -9.71
C LYS A 61 -3.83 2.77 -10.97
N LYS A 62 -2.85 3.66 -10.93
CA LYS A 62 -1.93 3.91 -12.04
C LYS A 62 -1.12 2.65 -12.39
N ASP A 63 -0.56 1.99 -11.38
CA ASP A 63 0.26 0.79 -11.57
C ASP A 63 -0.58 -0.37 -12.09
N ARG A 64 -1.81 -0.57 -11.56
CA ARG A 64 -2.74 -1.57 -12.09
C ARG A 64 -3.12 -1.29 -13.55
N ASN A 65 -3.41 -0.04 -13.90
CA ASN A 65 -3.70 0.34 -15.28
C ASN A 65 -2.50 0.07 -16.20
N MET A 66 -1.29 0.38 -15.75
CA MET A 66 -0.08 0.05 -16.49
C MET A 66 0.07 -1.46 -16.70
N LEU A 67 -0.10 -2.26 -15.64
CA LEU A 67 -0.09 -3.72 -15.70
C LEU A 67 -1.18 -4.28 -16.63
N SER A 68 -2.34 -3.63 -16.67
CA SER A 68 -3.44 -3.97 -17.58
C SER A 68 -3.10 -3.68 -19.03
N MET A 69 -2.51 -2.53 -19.33
CA MET A 69 -2.08 -2.16 -20.69
C MET A 69 -0.98 -3.08 -21.22
N VAL A 70 -0.12 -3.62 -20.37
CA VAL A 70 0.91 -4.60 -20.77
C VAL A 70 0.42 -6.05 -20.78
N GLY A 71 -0.87 -6.30 -20.53
CA GLY A 71 -1.49 -7.63 -20.57
C GLY A 71 -1.14 -8.54 -19.39
N ILE A 72 -0.53 -8.02 -18.32
CA ILE A 72 -0.08 -8.79 -17.15
C ILE A 72 -1.05 -8.65 -15.96
N ALA A 73 -2.08 -7.79 -16.06
CA ALA A 73 -3.04 -7.61 -14.97
C ALA A 73 -3.77 -8.89 -14.52
N ASN A 74 -3.81 -9.92 -15.36
CA ASN A 74 -4.40 -11.22 -15.06
C ASN A 74 -3.36 -12.35 -14.86
N ALA A 75 -2.06 -12.03 -14.78
CA ALA A 75 -0.99 -13.03 -14.59
C ALA A 75 -0.85 -13.52 -13.13
N SER A 76 -1.75 -13.11 -12.25
CA SER A 76 -1.85 -13.62 -10.88
C SER A 76 -3.27 -14.10 -10.64
N GLU A 77 -3.59 -15.21 -11.29
CA GLU A 77 -4.58 -16.19 -10.80
C GLU A 77 -3.82 -17.36 -10.16
#